data_AF-A0A0K9UER9-F1
#
_entry.id   AF-A0A0K9UER9-F1
#
_cell.length_a   1.000
_cell.length_b   1.000
_cell.length_c   1.000
_cell.angle_alpha   90.00
_cell.angle_beta   90.00
_cell.angle_gamma   90.00
#
_symmetry.space_group_name_H-M   'P 1'
#
loop_
_entity.id
_entity.type
_entity.pdbx_description
1 polymer ?
#
loop_
_entity_poly.entity_id
_entity_poly.type
_entity_poly.pdbx_seq_one_letter_code
_entity_poly.pdbx_strand_id
1 'polypeptide(L)' 'MSWGKEFVELSKSKHDRDSFDCGEQELNTFIKTQAAKHMQAGISRTMVLPSAHPL' A
#
# COMPACT_ATOMS: atom_id res chain seq x y z
N MET A 1 -5.68 11.40 13.33
CA MET A 1 -5.13 10.16 12.76
C MET A 1 -3.66 10.10 13.11
N SER A 2 -3.22 9.10 13.87
CA SER A 2 -1.79 8.89 14.13
C SER A 2 -1.24 7.96 13.05
N TRP A 3 -0.21 8.40 12.33
CA TRP A 3 0.43 7.65 11.25
C TRP A 3 1.71 7.01 11.78
N GLY A 4 2.14 5.92 11.13
CA GLY A 4 3.47 5.37 11.34
C GLY A 4 4.54 6.41 11.07
N LYS A 5 5.72 6.22 11.67
CA LYS A 5 6.86 7.14 11.49
C LYS A 5 7.79 6.73 10.35
N GLU A 6 7.58 5.55 9.78
CA GLU A 6 8.47 4.95 8.81
C GLU A 6 7.69 4.36 7.65
N PHE A 7 8.24 4.51 6.46
CA PHE A 7 7.76 3.82 5.28
C PHE A 7 8.18 2.36 5.34
N VAL A 8 7.22 1.47 5.15
CA VAL A 8 7.45 0.02 5.10
C VAL A 8 7.03 -0.52 3.73
N GLU A 9 7.58 -1.67 3.36
CA GLU A 9 7.19 -2.33 2.12
C GLU A 9 5.72 -2.75 2.12
N LEU A 10 5.05 -2.53 0.99
CA LEU A 10 3.68 -2.97 0.82
C LEU A 10 3.59 -4.50 0.94
N SER A 11 2.79 -4.96 1.90
CA SER A 11 2.53 -6.39 2.12
C SER A 11 1.04 -6.66 2.05
N LYS A 12 0.65 -7.58 1.15
CA LYS A 12 -0.74 -7.98 0.94
C LYS A 12 -1.40 -8.57 2.19
N SER A 13 -0.60 -9.14 3.10
CA SER A 13 -1.06 -9.77 4.34
C SER A 13 -1.10 -8.82 5.53
N LYS A 14 -0.45 -7.65 5.45
CA LYS A 14 -0.32 -6.72 6.59
C LYS A 14 -1.08 -5.41 6.38
N HIS A 15 -1.29 -5.00 5.14
CA HIS A 15 -1.88 -3.71 4.81
C HIS A 15 -3.22 -3.89 4.14
N ASP A 16 -4.23 -3.18 4.66
CA ASP A 16 -5.49 -2.98 3.98
C ASP A 16 -5.27 -2.02 2.80
N ARG A 17 -5.47 -2.56 1.60
CA ARG A 17 -5.30 -1.85 0.33
C ARG A 17 -6.65 -1.52 -0.29
N ASP A 18 -7.70 -2.21 0.13
CA ASP A 18 -9.02 -2.11 -0.49
C ASP A 18 -9.74 -0.85 -0.01
N SER A 19 -9.47 -0.43 1.23
CA SER A 19 -9.90 0.87 1.76
C SER A 19 -9.06 2.07 1.32
N PHE A 20 -7.92 1.85 0.63
CA PHE A 20 -7.10 2.96 0.13
C PHE A 20 -7.82 3.71 -1.00
N ASP A 21 -7.96 5.02 -0.81
CA ASP A 21 -8.49 5.95 -1.80
C ASP A 21 -7.75 7.30 -1.70
N CYS A 22 -7.02 7.67 -2.75
CA CYS A 22 -6.35 8.97 -2.86
C CYS A 22 -7.04 9.93 -3.84
N GLY A 23 -8.26 9.63 -4.30
CA GLY A 23 -9.01 10.41 -5.30
C GLY A 23 -8.63 10.10 -6.75
N GLU A 24 -7.52 9.39 -6.98
CA GLU A 24 -7.04 9.00 -8.32
C GLU A 24 -7.29 7.52 -8.58
N GLN A 25 -8.26 7.22 -9.45
CA GLN A 25 -8.73 5.85 -9.67
C GLN A 25 -7.64 4.90 -10.18
N GLU A 26 -6.74 5.40 -11.02
CA GLU A 26 -5.63 4.61 -11.57
C GLU A 26 -4.65 4.20 -10.46
N LEU A 27 -4.31 5.12 -9.55
CA LEU A 27 -3.42 4.84 -8.41
C LEU A 27 -4.07 3.87 -7.43
N ASN A 28 -5.36 4.07 -7.12
CA ASN A 28 -6.12 3.15 -6.27
C ASN A 28 -6.13 1.74 -6.86
N THR A 29 -6.38 1.62 -8.17
CA THR A 29 -6.37 0.33 -8.87
C THR A 29 -5.00 -0.32 -8.84
N PHE A 30 -3.94 0.46 -9.07
CA PHE A 30 -2.56 0.00 -9.00
C PHE A 30 -2.21 -0.59 -7.63
N ILE A 31 -2.50 0.12 -6.53
CA ILE A 31 -2.21 -0.34 -5.16
C ILE A 31 -3.01 -1.61 -4.82
N LYS A 32 -4.28 -1.69 -5.22
CA LYS A 32 -5.16 -2.84 -4.96
C LYS A 32 -4.74 -4.10 -5.72
N THR A 33 -4.25 -3.96 -6.96
CA THR A 33 -4.11 -5.11 -7.89
C THR A 33 -2.70 -5.41 -8.37
N GLN A 34 -1.84 -4.40 -8.57
CA GLN A 34 -0.58 -4.52 -9.29
C GLN A 34 0.65 -4.40 -8.39
N ALA A 35 0.64 -3.49 -7.41
CA ALA A 35 1.82 -3.15 -6.61
C ALA A 35 2.51 -4.38 -5.96
N ALA A 36 1.75 -5.26 -5.32
CA ALA A 36 2.29 -6.48 -4.71
C ALA A 36 2.88 -7.46 -5.73
N LYS A 37 2.27 -7.57 -6.94
CA LYS A 37 2.78 -8.44 -8.01
C LYS A 37 4.09 -7.92 -8.57
N HIS A 38 4.19 -6.60 -8.78
CA HIS A 38 5.41 -6.00 -9.28
C HIS A 38 6.57 -6.12 -8.29
N MET A 39 6.29 -6.04 -6.98
CA MET A 39 7.29 -6.28 -5.94
C MET A 39 7.80 -7.73 -5.95
N GLN A 40 6.89 -8.69 -6.07
CA GLN A 40 7.26 -10.12 -6.17
C GLN A 40 8.07 -10.41 -7.44
N ALA A 41 7.78 -9.73 -8.54
CA ALA A 41 8.51 -9.86 -9.80
C ALA A 41 9.81 -9.04 -9.86
N GLY A 42 10.12 -8.24 -8.84
CA GLY A 42 11.30 -7.37 -8.82
C GLY A 42 11.27 -6.19 -9.79
N ILE A 43 10.09 -5.83 -10.32
CA ILE A 43 9.91 -4.77 -11.32
C ILE A 43 9.87 -3.38 -10.65
N SER A 44 9.13 -3.28 -9.55
CA SER A 44 8.98 -2.02 -8.80
C SER A 44 8.87 -2.29 -7.32
N ARG A 45 9.42 -1.40 -6.50
CA ARG A 45 9.29 -1.44 -5.04
C ARG A 45 8.28 -0.41 -4.58
N THR A 46 7.24 -0.84 -3.87
CA THR A 46 6.20 0.04 -3.34
C THR A 46 6.33 0.15 -1.82
N MET A 47 6.46 1.38 -1.34
CA MET A 47 6.56 1.70 0.08
C MET A 47 5.27 2.41 0.53
N VAL A 48 4.77 2.07 1.71
CA VAL A 48 3.56 2.66 2.30
C VAL A 48 3.82 3.17 3.72
N LEU A 49 3.06 4.18 4.11
CA LEU A 49 3.06 4.72 5.47
C LEU A 49 1.78 4.22 6.19
N PRO A 50 1.86 3.14 7.00
CA PRO A 50 0.68 2.58 7.65
C PRO A 50 0.16 3.50 8.74
N SER A 51 -1.12 3.37 9.08
CA SER A 51 -1.69 3.98 10.29
C SER A 51 -0.98 3.43 11.54
N ALA A 52 -0.77 4.27 12.54
CA ALA A 52 -0.22 3.84 13.84
C ALA A 52 -1.20 2.97 14.64
N HIS A 53 -2.48 2.95 14.25
CA HIS A 53 -3.53 2.14 14.87
C HIS A 53 -4.18 1.26 13.80
N PRO A 54 -4.33 -0.06 14.04
CA PRO A 54 -5.14 -0.90 13.19
C PRO A 54 -6.59 -0.38 13.19
N LEU A 55 -7.22 -0.36 12.02
CA LEU A 55 -8.67 -0.15 11.88
C LEU A 55 -9.42 -1.41 12.33
#